data_AF-A0A1E3H2P1-F1
#
_entry.id   AF-A0A1E3H2P1-F1
#
_cell.length_a   1.000
_cell.length_b   1.000
_cell.length_c   1.000
_cell.angle_alpha   90.00
_cell.angle_beta   90.00
_cell.angle_gamma   90.00
#
_symmetry.space_group_name_H-M   'P 1'
#
loop_
_entity.id
_entity.type
_entity.pdbx_description
1 polymer ?
#
loop_
_entity_poly.entity_id
_entity_poly.type
_entity_poly.pdbx_seq_one_letter_code
_entity_poly.pdbx_strand_id
1 'polypeptide(L)'
;MTFVNTIRGRLGLLAMAAALGLASATLPLAAQEFSESHLEAAREAIEAAHASEQFDRILPVVADQAKALFQRSNPGAVQDIDIVVSEVALELAARRPALQKELEELWAARLSEQELKDITAFYTSPTGQKFGQIMPAIIQDSVRAAGIWRDGLSTEIVTRSREELRKRGHNF
;
A
#
# COMPACT_ATOMS: atom_id res chain seq x y z
N MET A 1 12.82 14.42 35.63
CA MET A 1 12.83 15.78 36.21
C MET A 1 12.79 16.78 35.05
N THR A 2 11.61 17.20 34.57
CA THR A 2 10.80 18.39 34.96
C THR A 2 11.40 19.77 34.63
N PHE A 3 10.81 20.37 33.58
CA PHE A 3 10.37 21.77 33.35
C PHE A 3 11.24 22.99 33.73
N VAL A 4 11.34 23.94 32.79
CA VAL A 4 10.83 25.36 32.81
C VAL A 4 11.10 25.91 31.38
N ASN A 5 10.13 26.19 30.49
CA ASN A 5 9.05 27.19 30.41
C ASN A 5 9.51 28.66 30.21
N THR A 6 9.30 29.22 29.02
CA THR A 6 9.18 30.68 28.83
C THR A 6 8.05 31.00 27.85
N ILE A 7 6.98 31.55 28.41
CA ILE A 7 5.78 32.04 27.74
C ILE A 7 5.99 33.52 27.39
N ARG A 8 5.66 33.91 26.15
CA ARG A 8 5.20 35.28 25.84
C ARG A 8 4.00 35.19 24.91
N GLY A 9 2.82 35.40 25.48
CA GLY A 9 1.54 35.38 24.77
C GLY A 9 1.18 36.71 24.13
N ARG A 10 0.13 36.66 23.30
CA ARG A 10 -0.85 37.74 23.15
C ARG A 10 -2.20 37.17 22.70
N LEU A 11 -3.15 37.33 23.61
CA LEU A 11 -4.60 37.31 23.56
C LEU A 11 -5.28 37.05 22.19
N GLY A 12 -6.09 35.99 22.18
CA GLY A 12 -7.30 35.86 21.37
C GLY A 12 -8.29 34.99 22.15
N LEU A 13 -9.11 35.60 23.02
CA LEU A 13 -10.22 34.95 23.70
C LEU A 13 -11.43 34.97 22.77
N LEU A 14 -12.03 33.81 22.50
CA LEU A 14 -13.49 33.60 22.50
C LEU A 14 -13.83 32.10 22.32
N ALA A 15 -14.22 31.51 23.45
CA ALA A 15 -15.18 30.42 23.65
C ALA A 15 -15.11 29.17 22.74
N MET A 16 -14.48 28.09 23.24
CA MET A 16 -14.90 26.73 22.89
C MET A 16 -15.41 26.06 24.16
N ALA A 17 -16.72 25.85 24.22
CA ALA A 17 -17.39 25.15 25.30
C ALA A 17 -16.92 23.70 25.39
N ALA A 18 -16.61 23.26 26.60
CA ALA A 18 -16.35 21.88 26.93
C ALA A 18 -17.64 21.04 26.82
N ALA A 19 -17.55 19.88 26.18
CA ALA A 19 -18.46 18.76 26.43
C ALA A 19 -17.77 17.43 26.13
N LEU A 20 -17.38 16.78 27.23
CA LEU A 20 -17.41 15.35 27.53
C LEU A 20 -16.62 14.38 26.64
N GLY A 21 -15.67 13.71 27.29
CA GLY A 21 -14.99 12.54 26.77
C GLY A 21 -15.95 11.39 26.48
N LEU A 22 -15.76 10.79 25.31
CA LEU A 22 -16.16 9.43 25.04
C LEU A 22 -14.95 8.55 25.34
N ALA A 23 -15.07 7.78 26.40
CA ALA A 23 -14.20 6.65 26.66
C ALA A 23 -14.21 5.75 25.42
N SER A 24 -13.04 5.56 24.81
CA SER A 24 -12.82 4.54 23.79
C SER A 24 -12.93 3.17 24.46
N ALA A 25 -14.16 2.70 24.68
CA ALA A 25 -14.42 1.31 24.96
C ALA A 25 -14.05 0.53 23.70
N THR A 26 -12.88 -0.10 23.71
CA THR A 26 -12.54 -1.16 22.76
C THR A 26 -13.46 -2.34 23.08
N LEU A 27 -14.69 -2.28 22.57
CA LEU A 27 -15.56 -3.45 22.54
C LEU A 27 -14.86 -4.52 21.69
N PRO A 28 -14.98 -5.80 22.07
CA PRO A 28 -14.52 -6.88 21.21
C PRO A 28 -15.27 -6.74 19.88
N LEU A 29 -14.51 -6.71 18.79
CA LEU A 29 -15.05 -6.79 17.43
C LEU A 29 -15.71 -8.17 17.32
N ALA A 30 -16.98 -8.26 17.72
CA ALA A 30 -17.83 -9.32 17.23
C ALA A 30 -17.70 -9.30 15.72
N ALA A 31 -17.54 -10.47 15.08
CA ALA A 31 -17.57 -10.57 13.63
C ALA A 31 -18.84 -9.87 13.16
N GLN A 32 -18.70 -8.65 12.67
CA GLN A 32 -19.81 -7.88 12.19
C GLN A 32 -20.13 -8.53 10.86
N GLU A 33 -21.13 -9.40 10.85
CA GLU A 33 -21.64 -9.96 9.60
C GLU A 33 -22.14 -8.77 8.76
N PHE A 34 -21.34 -8.41 7.76
CA PHE A 34 -21.71 -7.40 6.78
C PHE A 34 -22.90 -7.91 5.98
N SER A 35 -23.82 -7.03 5.61
CA SER A 35 -24.89 -7.41 4.70
C SER A 35 -24.31 -7.85 3.36
N GLU A 36 -25.05 -8.70 2.65
CA GLU A 36 -24.69 -9.10 1.28
C GLU A 36 -24.49 -7.88 0.36
N SER A 37 -25.32 -6.83 0.52
CA SER A 37 -25.19 -5.57 -0.21
C SER A 37 -23.88 -4.83 0.06
N HIS A 38 -23.36 -4.92 1.28
CA HIS A 38 -22.13 -4.24 1.69
C HIS A 38 -20.90 -4.99 1.18
N LEU A 39 -20.91 -6.32 1.23
CA LEU A 39 -19.87 -7.15 0.62
C LEU A 39 -19.85 -7.02 -0.90
N GLU A 40 -21.01 -6.90 -1.55
CA GLU A 40 -21.08 -6.66 -3.00
C GLU A 40 -20.53 -5.28 -3.38
N ALA A 41 -20.88 -4.23 -2.63
CA ALA A 41 -20.27 -2.92 -2.84
C ALA A 41 -18.74 -2.95 -2.65
N ALA A 42 -18.24 -3.78 -1.73
CA ALA A 42 -16.80 -3.98 -1.54
C ALA A 42 -16.16 -4.70 -2.74
N ARG A 43 -16.82 -5.74 -3.28
CA ARG A 43 -16.39 -6.45 -4.49
C ARG A 43 -16.26 -5.48 -5.66
N GLU A 44 -17.31 -4.72 -5.95
CA GLU A 44 -17.33 -3.74 -7.04
C GLU A 44 -16.21 -2.70 -6.91
N ALA A 45 -15.99 -2.19 -5.69
CA ALA A 45 -14.95 -1.20 -5.44
C ALA A 45 -13.54 -1.76 -5.63
N ILE A 46 -13.28 -3.00 -5.17
CA ILE A 46 -12.00 -3.70 -5.36
C ILE A 46 -11.73 -3.93 -6.84
N GLU A 47 -12.74 -4.38 -7.59
CA GLU A 47 -12.64 -4.64 -9.03
C GLU A 47 -12.40 -3.35 -9.81
N ALA A 48 -13.21 -2.31 -9.57
CA ALA A 48 -13.07 -1.02 -10.25
C ALA A 48 -11.71 -0.36 -9.98
N ALA A 49 -11.20 -0.47 -8.75
CA ALA A 49 -9.90 0.06 -8.37
C ALA A 49 -8.71 -0.83 -8.78
N HIS A 50 -8.95 -2.00 -9.37
CA HIS A 50 -7.92 -3.01 -9.66
C HIS A 50 -7.07 -3.38 -8.43
N ALA A 51 -7.66 -3.28 -7.23
CA ALA A 51 -6.92 -3.31 -5.97
C ALA A 51 -6.40 -4.70 -5.57
N SER A 52 -6.81 -5.74 -6.30
CA SER A 52 -6.42 -7.13 -6.03
C SER A 52 -5.52 -7.74 -7.11
N GLU A 53 -5.25 -7.06 -8.24
CA GLU A 53 -4.47 -7.60 -9.37
C GLU A 53 -3.03 -7.95 -8.98
N GLN A 54 -2.44 -7.19 -8.06
CA GLN A 54 -1.10 -7.48 -7.55
C GLN A 54 -0.99 -8.87 -6.90
N PHE A 55 -2.10 -9.42 -6.39
CA PHE A 55 -2.14 -10.73 -5.76
C PHE A 55 -2.17 -11.87 -6.77
N ASP A 56 -2.48 -11.61 -8.05
CA ASP A 56 -2.48 -12.63 -9.10
C ASP A 56 -1.07 -13.15 -9.39
N ARG A 57 -0.03 -12.42 -8.96
CA ARG A 57 1.38 -12.85 -9.02
C ARG A 57 1.78 -13.83 -7.91
N ILE A 58 0.99 -13.97 -6.84
CA ILE A 58 1.37 -14.82 -5.70
C ILE A 58 1.56 -16.27 -6.14
N LEU A 59 0.56 -16.84 -6.81
CA LEU A 59 0.56 -18.24 -7.18
C LEU A 59 1.69 -18.59 -8.17
N PRO A 60 1.92 -17.83 -9.27
CA PRO A 60 3.09 -18.03 -10.12
C PRO A 60 4.42 -17.94 -9.36
N VAL A 61 4.58 -16.96 -8.47
CA VAL A 61 5.82 -16.79 -7.70
C VAL A 61 6.06 -18.00 -6.78
N VAL A 62 5.03 -18.50 -6.10
CA VAL A 62 5.14 -19.70 -5.26
C VAL A 62 5.45 -20.95 -6.09
N ALA A 63 4.83 -21.08 -7.27
CA ALA A 63 5.11 -22.19 -8.19
C ALA A 63 6.57 -22.16 -8.69
N ASP A 64 7.07 -20.99 -9.11
CA ASP A 64 8.45 -20.84 -9.56
C ASP A 64 9.46 -21.13 -8.45
N GLN A 65 9.16 -20.73 -7.21
CA GLN A 65 9.98 -21.06 -6.04
C GLN A 65 10.02 -22.58 -5.79
N ALA A 66 8.89 -23.28 -5.94
CA ALA A 66 8.81 -24.72 -5.81
C ALA A 66 9.59 -25.44 -6.92
N LYS A 67 9.47 -24.99 -8.18
CA LYS A 67 10.28 -25.50 -9.30
C LYS A 67 11.76 -25.35 -9.02
N ALA A 68 12.21 -24.16 -8.66
CA ALA A 68 13.60 -23.89 -8.36
C ALA A 68 14.12 -24.75 -7.20
N LEU A 69 13.30 -25.03 -6.19
CA LEU A 69 13.65 -25.93 -5.10
C LEU A 69 13.85 -27.37 -5.59
N PHE A 70 12.89 -27.93 -6.33
CA PHE A 70 12.93 -29.31 -6.77
C PHE A 70 13.97 -29.56 -7.86
N GLN A 71 14.18 -28.63 -8.78
CA GLN A 71 15.19 -28.76 -9.83
C GLN A 71 16.61 -28.76 -9.26
N ARG A 72 16.86 -27.98 -8.20
CA ARG A 72 18.16 -28.00 -7.50
C ARG A 72 18.45 -29.36 -6.86
N SER A 73 17.45 -30.01 -6.27
CA SER A 73 17.62 -31.32 -5.64
C SER A 73 17.56 -32.49 -6.63
N ASN A 74 16.88 -32.32 -7.77
CA ASN A 74 16.69 -33.35 -8.80
C ASN A 74 16.91 -32.82 -10.23
N PRO A 75 18.15 -32.52 -10.65
CA PRO A 75 18.42 -31.93 -11.97
C PRO A 75 18.02 -32.82 -13.17
N GLY A 76 17.87 -34.14 -12.97
CA GLY A 76 17.44 -35.06 -14.02
C GLY A 76 15.93 -35.07 -14.31
N ALA A 77 15.12 -34.42 -13.46
CA ALA A 77 13.66 -34.45 -13.54
C ALA A 77 13.05 -33.08 -13.90
N VAL A 78 13.83 -32.16 -14.49
CA VAL A 78 13.41 -30.77 -14.76
C VAL A 78 12.09 -30.70 -15.53
N GLN A 79 11.94 -31.51 -16.58
CA GLN A 79 10.73 -31.51 -17.40
C GLN A 79 9.49 -31.94 -16.60
N ASP A 80 9.58 -33.02 -15.85
CA ASP A 80 8.47 -33.52 -15.03
C ASP A 80 8.13 -32.54 -13.90
N ILE A 81 9.14 -31.94 -13.27
CA ILE A 81 8.95 -30.90 -12.25
C ILE A 81 8.19 -29.71 -12.83
N ASP A 82 8.56 -29.24 -14.03
CA ASP A 82 7.92 -28.10 -14.66
C ASP A 82 6.45 -28.38 -14.96
N ILE A 83 6.13 -29.56 -15.48
CA ILE A 83 4.77 -30.00 -15.76
C ILE A 83 3.97 -30.10 -14.46
N VAL A 84 4.42 -30.94 -13.51
CA VAL A 84 3.68 -31.25 -12.28
C VAL A 84 3.45 -30.01 -11.44
N VAL A 85 4.47 -29.16 -11.23
CA VAL A 85 4.30 -27.95 -10.43
C VAL A 85 3.35 -26.97 -11.10
N SER A 86 3.35 -26.89 -12.44
CA SER A 86 2.41 -26.03 -13.17
C SER A 86 0.98 -26.55 -13.09
N GLU A 87 0.76 -27.87 -13.19
CA GLU A 87 -0.55 -28.51 -13.02
C GLU A 87 -1.10 -28.27 -11.61
N VAL A 88 -0.29 -28.51 -10.58
CA VAL A 88 -0.67 -28.24 -9.18
C VAL A 88 -0.98 -26.76 -8.98
N ALA A 89 -0.20 -25.86 -9.57
CA ALA A 89 -0.49 -24.43 -9.49
C ALA A 89 -1.85 -24.11 -10.13
N LEU A 90 -2.15 -24.64 -11.31
CA LEU A 90 -3.44 -24.45 -11.98
C LEU A 90 -4.61 -24.96 -11.13
N GLU A 91 -4.48 -26.11 -10.47
CA GLU A 91 -5.50 -26.61 -9.54
C GLU A 91 -5.71 -25.67 -8.35
N LEU A 92 -4.63 -25.11 -7.81
CA LEU A 92 -4.67 -24.19 -6.68
C LEU A 92 -5.23 -22.80 -7.04
N ALA A 93 -5.33 -22.45 -8.33
CA ALA A 93 -5.96 -21.20 -8.77
C ALA A 93 -7.42 -21.09 -8.29
N ALA A 94 -8.11 -22.22 -8.08
CA ALA A 94 -9.46 -22.29 -7.52
C ALA A 94 -9.56 -21.71 -6.09
N ARG A 95 -8.43 -21.44 -5.40
CA ARG A 95 -8.42 -20.78 -4.08
C ARG A 95 -8.54 -19.26 -4.15
N ARG A 96 -8.43 -18.64 -5.33
CA ARG A 96 -8.52 -17.18 -5.52
C ARG A 96 -9.81 -16.55 -4.97
N PRO A 97 -11.00 -17.17 -5.09
CA PRO A 97 -12.23 -16.62 -4.52
C PRO A 97 -12.20 -16.52 -2.99
N ALA A 98 -11.49 -17.41 -2.29
CA ALA A 98 -11.37 -17.32 -0.83
C ALA A 98 -10.59 -16.06 -0.43
N LEU A 99 -9.47 -15.76 -1.11
CA LEU A 99 -8.76 -14.50 -0.91
C LEU A 99 -9.64 -13.30 -1.25
N GLN A 100 -10.44 -13.40 -2.32
CA GLN A 100 -11.33 -12.31 -2.71
C GLN A 100 -12.34 -11.99 -1.61
N LYS A 101 -12.96 -13.01 -1.01
CA LYS A 101 -13.89 -12.84 0.11
C LYS A 101 -13.24 -12.17 1.32
N GLU A 102 -12.02 -12.58 1.67
CA GLU A 102 -11.25 -11.96 2.77
C GLU A 102 -10.99 -10.47 2.49
N LEU A 103 -10.73 -10.09 1.23
CA LEU A 103 -10.54 -8.69 0.83
C LEU A 103 -11.86 -7.89 0.90
N GLU A 104 -12.98 -8.48 0.47
CA GLU A 104 -14.31 -7.87 0.57
C GLU A 104 -14.64 -7.53 2.04
N GLU A 105 -14.45 -8.47 2.95
CA GLU A 105 -14.64 -8.26 4.40
C GLU A 105 -13.70 -7.19 4.95
N LEU A 106 -12.43 -7.16 4.51
CA LEU A 106 -11.46 -6.14 4.91
C LEU A 106 -11.88 -4.72 4.50
N TRP A 107 -12.43 -4.58 3.28
CA TRP A 107 -12.91 -3.31 2.73
C TRP A 107 -14.21 -2.88 3.40
N ALA A 108 -15.18 -3.79 3.53
CA ALA A 108 -16.45 -3.54 4.21
C ALA A 108 -16.27 -3.14 5.69
N ALA A 109 -15.24 -3.67 6.35
CA ALA A 109 -14.90 -3.28 7.73
C ALA A 109 -14.34 -1.86 7.87
N ARG A 110 -13.91 -1.22 6.79
CA ARG A 110 -13.23 0.10 6.81
C ARG A 110 -14.02 1.21 6.16
N LEU A 111 -14.94 0.85 5.28
CA LEU A 111 -15.68 1.77 4.44
C LEU A 111 -17.15 1.43 4.54
N SER A 112 -18.00 2.45 4.68
CA SER A 112 -19.43 2.28 4.57
C SER A 112 -19.83 1.83 3.15
N GLU A 113 -21.00 1.23 3.02
CA GLU A 113 -21.54 0.81 1.71
C GLU A 113 -21.60 1.99 0.72
N GLN A 114 -21.92 3.21 1.18
CA GLN A 114 -21.96 4.38 0.32
C GLN A 114 -20.56 4.81 -0.15
N GLU A 115 -19.55 4.80 0.73
CA GLU A 115 -18.18 5.13 0.34
C GLU A 115 -17.61 4.13 -0.69
N LEU A 116 -17.95 2.84 -0.54
CA LEU A 116 -17.58 1.82 -1.52
C LEU A 116 -18.23 2.06 -2.89
N LYS A 117 -19.51 2.46 -2.91
CA LYS A 117 -20.21 2.86 -4.14
C LYS A 117 -19.59 4.11 -4.77
N ASP A 118 -19.21 5.09 -3.96
CA ASP A 118 -18.57 6.33 -4.44
C ASP A 118 -17.18 6.04 -5.05
N ILE A 119 -16.41 5.14 -4.44
CA ILE A 119 -15.13 4.65 -4.99
C ILE A 119 -15.34 3.97 -6.34
N THR A 120 -16.33 3.08 -6.42
CA THR A 120 -16.70 2.40 -7.67
C THR A 120 -17.08 3.42 -8.75
N ALA A 121 -17.93 4.39 -8.42
CA ALA A 121 -18.34 5.45 -9.35
C ALA A 121 -17.15 6.29 -9.85
N PHE A 122 -16.19 6.60 -8.98
CA PHE A 122 -14.97 7.30 -9.37
C PHE A 122 -14.15 6.46 -10.36
N TYR A 123 -13.75 5.24 -9.98
CA TYR A 123 -12.85 4.42 -10.79
C TYR A 123 -13.45 3.92 -12.10
N THR A 124 -14.78 3.83 -12.19
CA THR A 124 -15.48 3.52 -13.45
C THR A 124 -15.65 4.72 -14.38
N SER A 125 -15.48 5.96 -13.90
CA SER A 125 -15.53 7.15 -14.75
C SER A 125 -14.36 7.21 -15.74
N PRO A 126 -14.47 7.91 -16.88
CA PRO A 126 -13.37 8.02 -17.84
C PRO A 126 -12.06 8.56 -17.23
N THR A 127 -12.18 9.49 -16.27
CA THR A 127 -11.01 10.06 -15.58
C THR A 127 -10.46 9.08 -14.55
N GLY A 128 -11.31 8.40 -13.78
CA GLY A 128 -10.87 7.41 -12.79
C GLY A 128 -10.20 6.19 -13.43
N GLN A 129 -10.72 5.69 -14.55
CA GLN A 129 -10.08 4.62 -15.32
C GLN A 129 -8.69 5.05 -15.80
N LYS A 130 -8.59 6.24 -16.41
CA LYS A 130 -7.29 6.79 -16.84
C LYS A 130 -6.34 6.95 -15.65
N PHE A 131 -6.83 7.47 -14.53
CA PHE A 131 -6.04 7.67 -13.32
C PHE A 131 -5.49 6.34 -12.77
N GLY A 132 -6.34 5.31 -12.64
CA GLY A 132 -5.92 3.97 -12.22
C GLY A 132 -4.85 3.38 -13.12
N GLN A 133 -5.03 3.48 -14.45
CA GLN A 133 -4.07 2.96 -15.43
C GLN A 133 -2.70 3.66 -15.38
N ILE A 134 -2.66 4.98 -15.18
CA ILE A 134 -1.39 5.74 -15.24
C ILE A 134 -0.71 5.87 -13.87
N MET A 135 -1.39 5.60 -12.76
CA MET A 135 -0.84 5.82 -11.42
C MET A 135 0.48 5.07 -11.15
N PRO A 136 0.64 3.78 -11.53
CA PRO A 136 1.92 3.08 -11.34
C PRO A 136 3.08 3.78 -12.06
N ALA A 137 2.86 4.28 -13.29
CA ALA A 137 3.87 5.01 -14.05
C ALA A 137 4.19 6.37 -13.40
N ILE A 138 3.17 7.10 -12.95
CA ILE A 138 3.37 8.36 -12.21
C ILE A 138 4.23 8.14 -10.96
N ILE A 139 3.98 7.09 -10.18
CA ILE A 139 4.77 6.77 -8.98
C ILE A 139 6.21 6.45 -9.37
N GLN A 140 6.44 5.62 -10.38
CA GLN A 140 7.79 5.28 -10.87
C GLN A 140 8.57 6.52 -11.34
N ASP A 141 7.92 7.38 -12.11
CA ASP A 141 8.51 8.62 -12.61
C ASP A 141 8.80 9.60 -11.45
N SER A 142 7.93 9.66 -10.45
CA SER A 142 8.14 10.48 -9.24
C SER A 142 9.36 10.03 -8.44
N VAL A 143 9.54 8.72 -8.26
CA VAL A 143 10.72 8.15 -7.58
C VAL A 143 12.00 8.47 -8.37
N ARG A 144 11.96 8.36 -9.70
CA ARG A 144 13.10 8.72 -10.56
C ARG A 144 13.48 10.19 -10.41
N ALA A 145 12.50 11.09 -10.46
CA ALA A 145 12.72 12.53 -10.29
C ALA A 145 13.32 12.86 -8.91
N ALA A 146 12.82 12.23 -7.84
CA ALA A 146 13.37 12.38 -6.50
C ALA A 146 14.84 11.93 -6.41
N GLY A 147 15.20 10.85 -7.10
CA GLY A 147 16.59 10.38 -7.20
C GLY A 147 17.52 11.40 -7.85
N ILE A 148 17.11 11.97 -8.99
CA ILE A 148 17.88 13.02 -9.69
C ILE A 148 18.08 14.24 -8.80
N TRP A 149 17.01 14.69 -8.13
CA TRP A 149 17.08 15.83 -7.21
C TRP A 149 18.04 15.56 -6.03
N ARG A 150 17.97 14.37 -5.42
CA ARG A 150 18.87 13.94 -4.35
C ARG A 150 20.33 13.97 -4.80
N ASP A 151 20.65 13.45 -5.98
CA ASP A 151 22.02 13.36 -6.47
C ASP A 151 22.61 14.76 -6.77
N GLY A 152 21.78 15.66 -7.31
CA GLY A 152 22.12 17.08 -7.45
C GLY A 152 22.41 17.75 -6.10
N LEU A 153 21.51 17.55 -5.12
CA LEU A 153 21.67 18.10 -3.78
C LEU A 153 22.94 17.57 -3.08
N SER A 154 23.23 16.28 -3.20
CA SER A 154 24.46 15.68 -2.66
C SER A 154 25.71 16.33 -3.26
N THR A 155 25.72 16.53 -4.58
CA THR A 155 26.82 17.19 -5.29
C THR A 155 27.01 18.63 -4.80
N GLU A 156 25.93 19.38 -4.64
CA GLU A 156 25.95 20.76 -4.15
C GLU A 156 26.44 20.85 -2.69
N ILE A 157 25.94 19.98 -1.81
CA ILE A 157 26.36 19.91 -0.40
C ILE A 157 27.86 19.63 -0.31
N VAL A 158 28.38 18.64 -1.05
CA VAL A 158 29.82 18.32 -1.04
C VAL A 158 30.65 19.49 -1.52
N THR A 159 30.25 20.10 -2.65
CA THR A 159 30.97 21.22 -3.25
C THR A 159 31.05 22.42 -2.30
N ARG A 160 29.90 22.83 -1.75
CA ARG A 160 29.85 23.97 -0.81
C ARG A 160 30.53 23.66 0.51
N SER A 161 30.40 22.44 1.03
CA SER A 161 31.07 22.03 2.27
C SER A 161 32.59 22.09 2.13
N ARG A 162 33.14 21.62 1.00
CA ARG A 162 34.57 21.74 0.71
C ARG A 162 35.02 23.20 0.69
N GLU A 163 34.27 24.08 0.03
CA GLU A 163 34.59 25.50 -0.02
C GLU A 163 34.64 26.12 1.38
N GLU A 164 33.61 25.86 2.21
CA GLU A 164 33.52 26.38 3.57
C GLU A 164 34.59 25.81 4.50
N LEU A 165 34.94 24.53 4.34
CA LEU A 165 36.02 23.91 5.10
C LEU A 165 37.39 24.46 4.72
N ARG A 166 37.62 24.74 3.43
CA ARG A 166 38.85 25.41 2.95
C ARG A 166 38.99 26.81 3.54
N LYS A 167 37.90 27.58 3.63
CA LYS A 167 37.89 28.89 4.32
C LYS A 167 38.28 28.79 5.80
N ARG A 168 38.09 27.63 6.43
CA ARG A 168 38.46 27.34 7.82
C ARG A 168 39.85 26.71 7.97
N GLY A 169 40.62 26.59 6.88
CA GLY A 169 41.99 26.07 6.91
C GLY A 169 42.10 24.54 6.83
N HIS A 170 41.03 23.84 6.49
CA HIS A 170 41.06 22.39 6.25
C HIS A 170 41.04 22.09 4.74
N ASN A 171 41.90 21.19 4.27
CA ASN A 171 41.97 20.79 2.84
C ASN A 171 41.24 19.44 2.62
N PHE A 172 40.24 19.43 1.72
CA PHE A 172 39.39 18.29 1.33
C PHE A 172 38.99 18.35 -0.14
#